data_AF-A0A7Z0NMQ8-F1
#
_entry.id   AF-A0A7Z0NMQ8-F1
#
_cell.length_a   1.000
_cell.length_b   1.000
_cell.length_c   1.000
_cell.angle_alpha   90.00
_cell.angle_beta   90.00
_cell.angle_gamma   90.00
#
_symmetry.space_group_name_H-M   'P 1'
#
loop_
_entity.id
_entity.type
_entity.pdbx_description
1 polymer ?
#
loop_
_entity_poly.entity_id
_entity_poly.type
_entity_poly.pdbx_seq_one_letter_code
_entity_poly.pdbx_strand_id
1 'polypeptide(L)'
;MTSMDDWVTAVCAELGLDPARVPVPAVLDLTRDVAHQVLRPGAPVAAYLVGVAVGGGAEPAAAAARIHQLVANWPVELGSEGSGDTLGR
;
A
#
# COMPACT_ATOMS: atom_id res chain seq x y z
N MET A 1 -18.74 15.81 8.82
CA MET A 1 -18.00 14.57 8.46
C MET A 1 -17.15 14.93 7.26
N THR A 2 -15.84 14.74 7.32
CA THR A 2 -14.94 14.98 6.19
C THR A 2 -14.91 13.75 5.29
N SER A 3 -15.10 13.95 3.98
CA SER A 3 -14.93 12.89 2.98
C SER A 3 -13.44 12.61 2.72
N MET A 4 -13.13 11.45 2.15
CA MET A 4 -11.80 11.17 1.58
C MET A 4 -11.45 12.22 0.52
N ASP A 5 -12.40 12.62 -0.31
CA ASP A 5 -12.19 13.62 -1.36
C ASP A 5 -11.84 15.00 -0.77
N ASP A 6 -12.50 15.40 0.31
CA ASP A 6 -12.21 16.66 1.01
C ASP A 6 -10.79 16.63 1.61
N TRP A 7 -10.42 15.50 2.23
CA TRP A 7 -9.10 15.31 2.80
C TRP A 7 -8.00 15.34 1.73
N VAL A 8 -8.18 14.60 0.63
CA VAL A 8 -7.22 14.56 -0.48
C VAL A 8 -7.09 15.95 -1.10
N THR A 9 -8.20 16.67 -1.28
CA THR A 9 -8.18 18.05 -1.80
C THR A 9 -7.38 18.97 -0.89
N ALA A 10 -7.62 18.92 0.43
CA ALA A 10 -6.89 19.74 1.40
C ALA A 10 -5.39 19.43 1.40
N VAL A 11 -5.00 18.16 1.43
CA VAL A 11 -3.58 17.75 1.41
C VAL A 11 -2.91 18.13 0.09
N CYS A 12 -3.60 17.97 -1.04
CA CYS A 12 -3.06 18.37 -2.35
C CYS A 12 -2.82 19.87 -2.42
N ALA A 13 -3.71 20.69 -1.85
CA ALA A 13 -3.52 22.13 -1.79
C ALA A 13 -2.27 22.52 -1.00
N GLU A 14 -2.01 21.89 0.16
CA GLU A 14 -0.80 22.13 0.97
C GLU A 14 0.49 21.69 0.27
N LEU A 15 0.43 20.63 -0.54
CA LEU A 15 1.59 20.06 -1.22
C LEU A 15 1.79 20.60 -2.65
N GLY A 16 0.91 21.47 -3.15
CA GLY A 16 0.96 21.98 -4.53
C GLY A 16 0.70 20.90 -5.59
N LEU A 17 -0.14 19.92 -5.28
CA LEU A 17 -0.50 18.80 -6.16
C LEU A 17 -1.88 19.00 -6.79
N ASP A 18 -2.11 18.37 -7.93
CA ASP A 18 -3.43 18.30 -8.56
C ASP A 18 -4.22 17.10 -7.98
N PRO A 19 -5.32 17.34 -7.24
CA PRO A 19 -6.12 16.25 -6.67
C PRO A 19 -6.73 15.34 -7.74
N ALA A 20 -6.99 15.83 -8.97
CA ALA A 20 -7.50 15.01 -10.06
C ALA A 20 -6.50 13.94 -10.53
N ARG A 21 -5.22 14.08 -10.17
CA ARG A 21 -4.15 13.14 -10.49
C ARG A 21 -3.91 12.10 -9.41
N VAL A 22 -4.64 12.13 -8.30
CA VAL A 22 -4.49 11.17 -7.20
C VAL A 22 -5.42 9.97 -7.44
N PRO A 23 -4.90 8.77 -7.73
CA PRO A 23 -5.72 7.59 -7.98
C PRO A 23 -6.14 6.93 -6.66
N VAL A 24 -6.98 7.62 -5.88
CA VAL A 24 -7.38 7.18 -4.53
C VAL A 24 -7.88 5.74 -4.48
N PRO A 25 -8.82 5.28 -5.35
CA PRO A 25 -9.31 3.91 -5.29
C PRO A 25 -8.19 2.87 -5.50
N ALA A 26 -7.30 3.11 -6.47
CA ALA A 26 -6.21 2.19 -6.77
C ALA A 26 -5.21 2.08 -5.60
N VAL A 27 -4.89 3.19 -4.94
CA VAL A 27 -4.02 3.18 -3.75
C VAL A 27 -4.68 2.41 -2.60
N LEU A 28 -5.98 2.63 -2.36
CA LEU A 28 -6.71 1.93 -1.31
C LEU A 28 -6.87 0.44 -1.59
N ASP A 29 -7.09 0.04 -2.85
CA ASP A 29 -7.17 -1.37 -3.23
C ASP A 29 -5.81 -2.06 -3.12
N LEU A 30 -4.72 -1.41 -3.55
CA LEU A 30 -3.37 -1.93 -3.36
C LEU A 30 -3.04 -2.16 -1.89
N THR A 31 -3.29 -1.15 -1.05
CA THR A 31 -2.99 -1.24 0.37
C THR A 31 -3.87 -2.28 1.07
N ARG A 32 -5.12 -2.45 0.63
CA ARG A 32 -6.01 -3.55 1.07
C ARG A 32 -5.39 -4.91 0.76
N ASP A 33 -4.94 -5.14 -0.47
CA ASP A 33 -4.36 -6.43 -0.87
C ASP A 33 -3.11 -6.75 -0.06
N VAL A 34 -2.21 -5.78 0.10
CA VAL A 34 -1.00 -5.95 0.91
C VAL A 34 -1.32 -6.27 2.37
N ALA A 35 -2.29 -5.57 2.97
CA ALA A 35 -2.68 -5.81 4.36
C ALA A 35 -3.26 -7.21 4.59
N HIS A 36 -3.95 -7.77 3.58
CA HIS A 36 -4.61 -9.07 3.68
C HIS A 36 -3.72 -10.25 3.29
N GLN A 37 -2.83 -10.07 2.30
CA GLN A 37 -2.08 -11.17 1.69
C GLN A 37 -0.60 -11.19 2.11
N VAL A 38 -0.04 -10.08 2.59
CA VAL A 38 1.38 -9.97 2.96
C VAL A 38 1.52 -9.77 4.47
N LEU A 39 1.21 -8.56 4.96
CA LEU A 39 1.13 -8.22 6.39
C LEU A 39 0.44 -6.87 6.56
N ARG A 40 -0.33 -6.70 7.64
CA ARG A 40 -1.04 -5.44 7.93
C ARG A 40 -0.15 -4.18 7.94
N PRO A 41 1.05 -4.18 8.57
CA PRO A 41 1.96 -3.04 8.51
C PRO A 41 2.49 -2.72 7.09
N GLY A 42 2.38 -3.66 6.15
CA GLY A 42 2.88 -3.49 4.78
C GLY A 42 2.06 -2.51 3.95
N ALA A 43 0.79 -2.29 4.29
CA ALA A 43 -0.10 -1.37 3.57
C ALA A 43 0.48 0.05 3.42
N PRO A 44 0.80 0.80 4.50
CA PRO A 44 1.38 2.13 4.36
C PRO A 44 2.75 2.12 3.65
N VAL A 45 3.56 1.07 3.84
CA VAL A 45 4.86 0.93 3.18
C VAL A 45 4.71 0.77 1.67
N ALA A 46 3.73 -0.03 1.21
CA ALA A 46 3.45 -0.21 -0.21
C ALA A 46 3.00 1.10 -0.88
N ALA A 47 2.11 1.87 -0.25
CA ALA A 47 1.69 3.17 -0.78
C ALA A 47 2.88 4.14 -0.90
N TYR A 48 3.76 4.18 0.10
CA TYR A 48 4.99 4.98 0.05
C TYR A 48 5.90 4.55 -1.10
N LEU A 49 6.12 3.25 -1.28
CA LEU A 49 6.97 2.71 -2.36
C LEU A 49 6.42 3.01 -3.76
N VAL A 50 5.09 2.97 -3.95
CA VAL A 50 4.46 3.46 -5.20
C VAL A 50 4.80 4.92 -5.42
N GLY A 51 4.63 5.76 -4.39
CA GLY A 51 4.98 7.18 -4.46
C GLY A 51 6.45 7.43 -4.83
N VAL A 52 7.38 6.69 -4.22
CA VAL A 52 8.82 6.75 -4.55
C VAL A 52 9.09 6.35 -6.00
N ALA A 53 8.47 5.26 -6.47
CA ALA A 53 8.65 4.80 -7.85
C ALA A 53 8.11 5.82 -8.87
N VAL A 54 6.92 6.39 -8.61
CA VAL A 54 6.31 7.43 -9.46
C VAL A 54 7.15 8.69 -9.45
N GLY A 55 7.67 9.12 -8.28
CA GLY A 55 8.61 10.23 -8.18
C GLY A 55 9.92 10.00 -8.95
N GLY A 56 10.32 8.73 -9.13
CA GLY A 56 11.44 8.31 -9.97
C GLY A 56 11.10 8.17 -11.47
N GLY A 57 9.87 8.50 -11.89
CA GLY A 57 9.45 8.48 -13.29
C GLY A 57 8.68 7.23 -13.74
N ALA A 58 8.31 6.34 -12.80
CA ALA A 58 7.42 5.23 -13.14
C ALA A 58 6.00 5.73 -13.44
N GLU A 59 5.31 5.05 -14.36
CA GLU A 59 3.87 5.28 -14.58
C GLU A 59 3.08 4.71 -13.38
N PRO A 60 2.15 5.49 -12.76
CA PRO A 60 1.43 5.07 -11.55
C PRO A 60 0.70 3.74 -11.64
N ALA A 61 -0.06 3.49 -12.71
CA ALA A 61 -0.82 2.25 -12.86
C ALA A 61 0.10 1.05 -13.03
N ALA A 62 1.21 1.19 -13.76
CA ALA A 62 2.23 0.17 -13.92
C ALA A 62 2.97 -0.13 -12.61
N ALA A 63 3.28 0.89 -11.81
CA ALA A 63 3.89 0.72 -10.49
C ALA A 63 2.96 -0.06 -9.55
N ALA A 64 1.69 0.34 -9.46
CA ALA A 64 0.69 -0.37 -8.66
C ALA A 64 0.47 -1.81 -9.16
N ALA A 65 0.34 -2.02 -10.47
CA ALA A 65 0.14 -3.34 -11.07
C ALA A 65 1.30 -4.31 -10.77
N ARG A 66 2.54 -3.84 -10.81
CA ARG A 66 3.71 -4.66 -10.43
C ARG A 66 3.64 -5.10 -8.97
N ILE A 67 3.21 -4.22 -8.05
CA ILE A 67 3.07 -4.59 -6.65
C ILE A 67 1.88 -5.54 -6.46
N HIS A 68 0.74 -5.34 -7.12
CA HIS A 68 -0.36 -6.31 -7.08
C HIS A 68 0.08 -7.69 -7.56
N GLN A 69 0.88 -7.77 -8.63
CA GLN A 69 1.44 -9.05 -9.10
C GLN A 69 2.37 -9.70 -8.09
N LEU A 70 3.19 -8.90 -7.38
CA LEU A 70 4.04 -9.43 -6.30
C LEU A 70 3.21 -9.93 -5.13
N VAL A 71 2.17 -9.20 -4.73
CA VAL A 71 1.24 -9.57 -3.66
C VAL A 71 0.52 -10.87 -4.00
N ALA A 72 0.02 -11.01 -5.23
CA ALA A 72 -0.69 -12.21 -5.68
C ALA A 72 0.17 -13.49 -5.68
N ASN A 73 1.49 -13.33 -5.79
CA ASN A 73 2.45 -14.44 -5.79
C ASN A 73 3.26 -14.50 -4.47
N TRP A 74 2.84 -13.76 -3.44
CA TRP A 74 3.58 -13.70 -2.18
C TRP A 74 3.48 -15.05 -1.45
N PRO A 75 4.60 -15.66 -1.04
CA PRO A 75 4.57 -16.97 -0.40
C PRO A 75 3.83 -16.89 0.94
N VAL A 76 2.81 -17.73 1.09
CA VAL A 76 1.94 -17.84 2.27
C VAL A 76 2.72 -18.30 3.53
N GLU A 77 3.89 -18.92 3.36
CA GLU A 77 4.67 -19.61 4.39
C GLU A 77 5.61 -18.70 5.21
N LEU A 78 5.44 -17.38 5.19
CA LEU A 78 6.16 -16.47 6.09
C LEU A 78 5.36 -16.11 7.36
N GLY A 79 4.21 -16.75 7.57
CA GLY A 79 3.28 -16.48 8.67
C GLY A 79 3.19 -17.55 9.78
N SER A 80 4.08 -18.54 9.81
CA SER A 80 4.03 -19.61 10.82
C SER A 80 5.40 -19.94 11.42
N GLU A 81 6.08 -18.96 12.01
CA GLU A 81 7.10 -19.20 13.03
C GLU A 81 6.85 -18.29 14.23
N GLY A 82 6.03 -18.80 15.16
CA GLY A 82 5.66 -18.11 16.39
C GLY A 82 4.78 -18.95 17.30
N SER A 83 4.95 -20.27 17.28
CA SER A 83 4.40 -21.16 18.32
C SER A 83 5.45 -22.18 18.71
N GLY A 84 6.52 -21.67 19.33
CA GLY A 84 7.49 -22.45 20.10
C GLY A 84 7.21 -22.29 21.58
N ASP A 85 6.01 -22.69 22.00
CA ASP A 85 5.77 -23.09 23.39
C ASP A 85 6.62 -24.36 23.62
N THR A 86 7.83 -24.21 24.15
CA THR A 86 8.62 -25.30 24.75
C THR A 86 9.84 -24.76 25.50
N LEU A 87 9.62 -24.45 26.77
CA LEU A 87 10.57 -24.59 27.89
C LEU A 87 9.65 -24.56 29.13
N GLY A 88 9.07 -25.66 29.61
CA GLY A 88 9.62 -27.00 29.65
C GLY A 88 10.47 -27.16 30.91
N ARG A 89 9.77 -27.42 32.03
CA ARG A 89 10.23 -28.13 33.24
C ARG A 89 10.94 -27.34 34.34
#